data_AF-A0A2S9JLY9-F1
#
_entry.id   AF-A0A2S9JLY9-F1
#
_cell.length_a   1.000
_cell.length_b   1.000
_cell.length_c   1.000
_cell.angle_alpha   90.00
_cell.angle_beta   90.00
_cell.angle_gamma   90.00
#
_symmetry.space_group_name_H-M   'P 1'
#
loop_
_entity.id
_entity.type
_entity.pdbx_description
1 polymer ?
#
loop_
_entity_poly.entity_id
_entity_poly.type
_entity_poly.pdbx_seq_one_letter_code
_entity_poly.pdbx_strand_id
1 'polypeptide(L)'
;MRTKLNLLVVVLAASLLASCQRDVYMFTSFREPADEGLRYLYSEDGYSWTAIDGIFLKPELGEQQIMRDPSMVRDDKGIYHLVWTIGWQGNEGIGYASSKDLIHWENKKIVPVMEHEATTVNIWAPELFYDEDENRFIIIWASTIPERFPKGEEEERNNHRMYYTTTKDFETFTETKLFADPGFSIIDAVIVKKDKNDYVLVLKDNTRPNRNLKVAFSDNPLGPYENVSEPYSDFKTEGPSVIKLGDEWLIYFDSYGSKSYEAVSTTDFKTFKKANDKISVPEGHKHGTIFKASKKDLKRLLDK
;
A
#
# COMPACT_ATOMS: atom_id res chain seq x y z
N MET A 1 24.33 43.18 -49.67
CA MET A 1 24.35 43.02 -48.21
C MET A 1 22.91 42.98 -47.71
N ARG A 2 22.33 41.80 -47.47
CA ARG A 2 21.30 41.51 -46.45
C ARG A 2 20.86 40.06 -46.58
N THR A 3 21.51 39.31 -45.70
CA THR A 3 21.48 37.90 -45.37
C THR A 3 20.12 37.48 -44.82
N LYS A 4 19.69 36.28 -45.22
CA LYS A 4 19.14 35.22 -44.36
C LYS A 4 18.45 35.68 -43.07
N LEU A 5 17.12 35.80 -43.11
CA LEU A 5 16.32 35.83 -41.88
C LEU A 5 14.95 35.21 -42.15
N ASN A 6 14.89 33.90 -42.40
CA ASN A 6 13.64 33.14 -42.41
C ASN A 6 13.85 31.66 -42.01
N LEU A 7 14.90 31.38 -41.23
CA LEU A 7 15.23 30.02 -40.78
C LEU A 7 15.38 29.92 -39.25
N LEU A 8 14.67 30.76 -38.49
CA LEU A 8 14.71 30.73 -37.02
C LEU A 8 13.33 30.61 -36.34
N VAL A 9 12.24 30.51 -37.11
CA VAL A 9 10.88 30.37 -36.54
C VAL A 9 10.38 28.92 -36.57
N VAL A 10 11.01 28.03 -37.36
CA VAL A 10 10.59 26.63 -37.46
C VAL A 10 11.25 25.72 -36.40
N VAL A 11 12.33 26.15 -35.76
CA VAL A 11 13.04 25.34 -34.73
C VAL A 11 12.44 25.51 -33.32
N LEU A 12 11.68 26.57 -33.07
CA LEU A 12 11.08 26.80 -31.73
C LEU A 12 9.73 26.11 -31.50
N ALA A 13 9.12 25.54 -32.55
CA ALA A 13 7.84 24.83 -32.42
C ALA A 13 7.99 23.31 -32.17
N ALA A 14 9.21 22.78 -32.22
CA ALA A 14 9.48 21.34 -32.08
C ALA A 14 9.79 20.89 -30.63
N SER A 15 9.82 21.82 -29.66
CA SER A 15 10.21 21.53 -28.27
C SER A 15 9.06 21.59 -27.25
N LEU A 16 7.81 21.69 -27.71
CA LEU A 16 6.61 21.68 -26.83
C LEU A 16 5.76 20.41 -26.93
N LEU A 17 6.29 19.35 -27.54
CA LEU A 17 5.84 18.00 -27.20
C LEU A 17 6.45 17.63 -25.85
N ALA A 18 5.97 18.29 -24.79
CA ALA A 18 5.95 17.66 -23.48
C ALA A 18 5.17 16.37 -23.69
N SER A 19 5.88 15.27 -23.89
CA SER A 19 5.31 13.94 -23.85
C SER A 19 4.52 13.91 -22.56
N CYS A 20 3.19 13.94 -22.67
CA CYS A 20 2.30 13.65 -21.58
C CYS A 20 2.55 12.16 -21.30
N GLN A 21 3.65 11.87 -20.61
CA GLN A 21 4.03 10.53 -20.24
C GLN A 21 2.95 10.10 -19.25
N ARG A 22 1.94 9.40 -19.78
CA ARG A 22 0.94 8.73 -18.95
C ARG A 22 1.69 7.90 -17.93
N ASP A 23 1.31 8.02 -16.67
CA ASP A 23 1.78 7.11 -15.63
C ASP A 23 1.42 5.67 -15.98
N VAL A 24 2.18 4.75 -15.41
CA VAL A 24 1.88 3.31 -15.38
C VAL A 24 1.53 2.91 -13.96
N TYR A 25 0.86 1.76 -13.82
CA TYR A 25 0.67 1.13 -12.52
C TYR A 25 1.88 0.26 -12.20
N MET A 26 2.36 0.40 -10.97
CA MET A 26 3.40 -0.41 -10.36
C MET A 26 2.81 -1.10 -9.13
N PHE A 27 3.31 -2.26 -8.78
CA PHE A 27 2.85 -3.03 -7.64
C PHE A 27 4.07 -3.47 -6.83
N THR A 28 4.19 -3.03 -5.58
CA THR A 28 5.17 -3.60 -4.66
C THR A 28 4.76 -5.02 -4.29
N SER A 29 5.73 -5.88 -4.05
CA SER A 29 5.48 -7.25 -3.63
C SER A 29 6.72 -7.85 -2.97
N PHE A 30 6.53 -9.01 -2.36
CA PHE A 30 7.57 -9.89 -1.87
C PHE A 30 7.19 -11.33 -2.23
N ARG A 31 8.10 -12.28 -1.96
CA ARG A 31 7.81 -13.72 -2.05
C ARG A 31 8.15 -14.38 -0.74
N GLU A 32 7.40 -15.41 -0.36
CA GLU A 32 7.78 -16.24 0.79
C GLU A 32 9.13 -16.92 0.52
N PRO A 33 10.03 -17.03 1.52
CA PRO A 33 9.82 -16.77 2.95
C PRO A 33 10.12 -15.33 3.42
N ALA A 34 10.09 -14.35 2.52
CA ALA A 34 10.26 -12.91 2.77
C ALA A 34 11.68 -12.44 3.15
N ASP A 35 12.70 -13.25 2.85
CA ASP A 35 14.12 -13.00 3.15
C ASP A 35 14.91 -12.38 1.97
N GLU A 36 14.35 -12.35 0.76
CA GLU A 36 15.03 -11.76 -0.41
C GLU A 36 14.89 -10.24 -0.48
N GLY A 37 13.67 -9.70 -0.28
CA GLY A 37 13.37 -8.26 -0.30
C GLY A 37 12.35 -7.80 -1.34
N LEU A 38 12.36 -6.49 -1.61
CA LEU A 38 11.37 -5.79 -2.44
C LEU A 38 11.42 -6.24 -3.89
N ARG A 39 10.24 -6.56 -4.43
CA ARG A 39 10.01 -6.87 -5.84
C ARG A 39 8.95 -5.93 -6.40
N TYR A 40 8.93 -5.81 -7.73
CA TYR A 40 7.92 -5.04 -8.43
C TYR A 40 7.21 -5.86 -9.49
N LEU A 41 5.96 -5.49 -9.74
CA LEU A 41 5.26 -5.76 -10.98
C LEU A 41 4.85 -4.42 -11.61
N TYR A 42 4.56 -4.44 -12.90
CA TYR A 42 3.98 -3.29 -13.60
C TYR A 42 2.81 -3.69 -14.49
N SER A 43 1.95 -2.71 -14.76
CA SER A 43 0.81 -2.84 -15.66
C SER A 43 0.54 -1.50 -16.36
N GLU A 44 0.26 -1.53 -17.66
CA GLU A 44 -0.17 -0.34 -18.40
C GLU A 44 -1.70 -0.10 -18.31
N ASP A 45 -2.47 -1.15 -18.04
CA ASP A 45 -3.95 -1.12 -18.02
C ASP A 45 -4.55 -1.29 -16.61
N GLY A 46 -3.73 -1.67 -15.63
CA GLY A 46 -4.16 -1.97 -14.27
C GLY A 46 -4.82 -3.34 -14.12
N TYR A 47 -4.83 -4.19 -15.16
CA TYR A 47 -5.45 -5.52 -15.17
C TYR A 47 -4.40 -6.64 -15.34
N SER A 48 -3.49 -6.46 -16.29
CA SER A 48 -2.47 -7.44 -16.67
C SER A 48 -1.12 -7.04 -16.10
N TRP A 49 -0.57 -7.84 -15.21
CA TRP A 49 0.68 -7.54 -14.50
C TRP A 49 1.85 -8.35 -15.06
N THR A 50 2.99 -7.68 -15.20
CA THR A 50 4.26 -8.30 -15.57
C THR A 50 5.26 -8.10 -14.43
N ALA A 51 5.88 -9.17 -13.97
CA ALA A 51 6.93 -9.09 -12.96
C ALA A 51 8.17 -8.39 -13.55
N ILE A 52 8.81 -7.55 -12.74
CA ILE A 52 10.13 -7.01 -13.06
C ILE A 52 11.17 -7.85 -12.34
N ASP A 53 12.10 -8.41 -13.09
CA ASP A 53 13.15 -9.26 -12.53
C ASP A 53 14.09 -8.46 -11.61
N GLY A 54 14.46 -9.09 -10.50
CA GLY A 54 15.41 -8.55 -9.53
C GLY A 54 14.84 -8.30 -8.13
N ILE A 55 15.74 -7.87 -7.25
CA ILE A 55 15.47 -7.42 -5.89
C ILE A 55 15.89 -5.96 -5.80
N PHE A 56 14.99 -5.08 -5.38
CA PHE A 56 15.17 -3.63 -5.42
C PHE A 56 15.58 -3.04 -4.06
N LEU A 57 15.23 -3.71 -2.96
CA LEU A 57 15.67 -3.35 -1.62
C LEU A 57 15.75 -4.63 -0.78
N LYS A 58 16.91 -4.90 -0.17
CA LYS A 58 17.10 -6.06 0.71
C LYS A 58 16.51 -5.80 2.11
N PRO A 59 16.04 -6.84 2.81
CA PRO A 59 15.45 -6.72 4.14
C PRO A 59 16.52 -6.63 5.23
N GLU A 60 17.28 -5.53 5.26
CA GLU A 60 18.44 -5.37 6.15
C GLU A 60 18.06 -4.87 7.56
N LEU A 61 16.79 -4.51 7.78
CA LEU A 61 16.28 -3.92 9.02
C LEU A 61 15.57 -4.96 9.90
N GLY A 62 15.70 -4.80 11.22
CA GLY A 62 15.14 -5.70 12.23
C GLY A 62 15.98 -6.96 12.44
N GLU A 63 15.81 -7.62 13.58
CA GLU A 63 16.59 -8.83 13.92
C GLU A 63 16.27 -10.01 12.99
N GLN A 64 15.02 -10.10 12.54
CA GLN A 64 14.58 -11.19 11.65
C GLN A 64 14.96 -10.97 10.19
N GLN A 65 15.33 -9.73 9.81
CA GLN A 65 15.75 -9.40 8.45
C GLN A 65 14.78 -9.88 7.37
N ILE A 66 13.48 -9.62 7.58
CA ILE A 66 12.42 -9.92 6.61
C ILE A 66 11.81 -8.64 6.03
N MET A 67 11.22 -8.76 4.84
CA MET A 67 10.37 -7.72 4.26
C MET A 67 9.06 -8.34 3.79
N ARG A 68 8.00 -8.03 4.54
CA ARG A 68 6.62 -8.37 4.16
C ARG A 68 5.78 -7.12 4.01
N ASP A 69 4.73 -7.26 3.22
CA ASP A 69 3.67 -6.27 3.08
C ASP A 69 4.22 -4.86 2.75
N PRO A 70 5.12 -4.71 1.75
CA PRO A 70 5.68 -3.41 1.43
C PRO A 70 4.61 -2.46 0.91
N SER A 71 4.43 -1.31 1.56
CA SER A 71 3.52 -0.25 1.14
C SER A 71 4.26 0.96 0.59
N MET A 72 3.71 1.55 -0.47
CA MET A 72 4.35 2.61 -1.24
C MET A 72 3.39 3.74 -1.59
N VAL A 73 3.82 4.98 -1.35
CA VAL A 73 3.22 6.19 -1.92
C VAL A 73 4.26 7.04 -2.63
N ARG A 74 3.81 7.90 -3.54
CA ARG A 74 4.62 8.92 -4.20
C ARG A 74 4.11 10.29 -3.80
N ASP A 75 4.99 11.14 -3.26
CA ASP A 75 4.63 12.49 -2.82
C ASP A 75 4.51 13.49 -3.99
N ASP A 76 4.12 14.73 -3.66
CA ASP A 76 3.97 15.84 -4.62
C ASP A 76 5.29 16.29 -5.28
N LYS A 77 6.44 15.90 -4.70
CA LYS A 77 7.79 16.12 -5.25
C LYS A 77 8.27 14.95 -6.09
N GLY A 78 7.48 13.89 -6.20
CA GLY A 78 7.77 12.69 -6.97
C GLY A 78 8.73 11.72 -6.27
N ILE A 79 8.93 11.85 -4.96
CA ILE A 79 9.70 10.93 -4.11
C ILE A 79 8.79 9.76 -3.72
N TYR A 80 9.33 8.55 -3.85
CA TYR A 80 8.68 7.33 -3.40
C TYR A 80 9.07 7.05 -1.95
N HIS A 81 8.07 6.80 -1.11
CA HIS A 81 8.22 6.44 0.29
C HIS A 81 7.71 5.01 0.49
N LEU A 82 8.53 4.18 1.12
CA LEU A 82 8.25 2.77 1.35
C LEU A 82 8.28 2.47 2.85
N VAL A 83 7.28 1.72 3.32
CA VAL A 83 7.28 1.07 4.64
C VAL A 83 7.01 -0.42 4.50
N TRP A 84 7.45 -1.22 5.48
CA TRP A 84 7.24 -2.68 5.46
C TRP A 84 7.34 -3.32 6.85
N THR A 85 6.79 -4.53 6.97
CA THR A 85 6.94 -5.41 8.14
C THR A 85 8.36 -5.97 8.22
N ILE A 86 9.07 -5.75 9.34
CA ILE A 86 10.46 -6.19 9.56
C ILE A 86 10.60 -7.46 10.44
N GLY A 87 9.49 -7.98 10.97
CA GLY A 87 9.50 -9.14 11.85
C GLY A 87 8.09 -9.65 12.13
N TRP A 88 7.98 -10.93 12.48
CA TRP A 88 6.70 -11.53 12.85
C TRP A 88 6.22 -11.10 14.23
N GLN A 89 7.12 -10.98 15.20
CA GLN A 89 6.83 -10.58 16.59
C GLN A 89 8.09 -9.99 17.21
N GLY A 90 7.92 -9.23 18.30
CA GLY A 90 9.03 -8.73 19.11
C GLY A 90 9.84 -7.60 18.49
N ASN A 91 9.32 -6.97 17.42
CA ASN A 91 9.86 -5.73 16.85
C ASN A 91 9.08 -4.52 17.37
N GLU A 92 9.78 -3.40 17.58
CA GLU A 92 9.21 -2.14 18.10
C GLU A 92 8.85 -1.12 17.00
N GLY A 93 9.16 -1.45 15.74
CA GLY A 93 8.88 -0.57 14.62
C GLY A 93 8.67 -1.27 13.28
N ILE A 94 8.57 -0.44 12.24
CA ILE A 94 8.46 -0.82 10.83
C ILE A 94 9.70 -0.35 10.08
N GLY A 95 9.98 -0.97 8.94
CA GLY A 95 11.02 -0.46 8.04
C GLY A 95 10.53 0.79 7.31
N TYR A 96 11.46 1.71 7.02
CA TYR A 96 11.24 2.85 6.14
C TYR A 96 12.45 3.04 5.22
N ALA A 97 12.18 3.45 3.98
CA ALA A 97 13.17 3.95 3.03
C ALA A 97 12.51 4.89 2.01
N SER A 98 13.30 5.70 1.32
CA SER A 98 12.82 6.59 0.26
C SER A 98 13.65 6.44 -1.01
N SER A 99 13.04 6.69 -2.17
CA SER A 99 13.71 6.66 -3.47
C SER A 99 13.20 7.74 -4.41
N LYS A 100 14.06 8.21 -5.33
CA LYS A 100 13.68 9.12 -6.43
C LYS A 100 13.46 8.39 -7.75
N ASP A 101 13.80 7.10 -7.82
CA ASP A 101 13.85 6.34 -9.08
C ASP A 101 13.43 4.87 -8.95
N LEU A 102 12.94 4.45 -7.77
CA LEU A 102 12.54 3.08 -7.41
C LEU A 102 13.70 2.05 -7.40
N ILE A 103 14.93 2.47 -7.69
CA ILE A 103 16.12 1.62 -7.82
C ILE A 103 17.10 1.87 -6.68
N HIS A 104 17.42 3.13 -6.44
CA HIS A 104 18.35 3.56 -5.41
C HIS A 104 17.57 4.01 -4.19
N TRP A 105 17.80 3.32 -3.07
CA TRP A 105 17.09 3.53 -1.82
C TRP A 105 17.98 4.19 -0.78
N GLU A 106 17.47 5.28 -0.23
CA GLU A 106 18.12 6.13 0.77
C GLU A 106 17.29 6.16 2.06
N ASN A 107 17.86 6.75 3.12
CA ASN A 107 17.18 6.99 4.41
C ASN A 107 16.59 5.73 5.06
N LYS A 108 17.24 4.58 4.86
CA LYS A 108 16.82 3.31 5.46
C LYS A 108 16.88 3.41 6.98
N LYS A 109 15.76 3.21 7.67
CA LYS A 109 15.70 3.19 9.14
C LYS A 109 14.47 2.44 9.65
N ILE A 110 14.52 2.07 10.93
CA ILE A 110 13.33 1.58 11.64
C ILE A 110 12.57 2.81 12.16
N VAL A 111 11.27 2.87 11.87
CA VAL A 111 10.35 3.85 12.48
C VAL A 111 9.71 3.19 13.70
N PRO A 112 10.01 3.65 14.93
CA PRO A 112 9.64 2.97 16.17
C PRO A 112 8.19 3.25 16.58
N VAL A 113 7.23 2.83 15.74
CA VAL A 113 5.81 3.18 15.91
C VAL A 113 5.15 2.60 17.19
N MET A 114 5.77 1.63 17.85
CA MET A 114 5.26 1.02 19.08
C MET A 114 6.29 0.92 20.22
N GLU A 115 7.43 1.64 20.17
CA GLU A 115 8.48 1.58 21.22
C GLU A 115 7.98 1.91 22.63
N HIS A 116 6.94 2.73 22.73
CA HIS A 116 6.32 3.14 24.00
C HIS A 116 5.42 2.05 24.62
N GLU A 117 5.15 0.98 23.89
CA GLU A 117 4.18 -0.06 24.25
C GLU A 117 4.86 -1.42 24.40
N ALA A 118 5.44 -1.65 25.57
CA ALA A 118 6.26 -2.83 25.89
C ALA A 118 5.54 -4.18 25.73
N THR A 119 4.21 -4.19 25.73
CA THR A 119 3.40 -5.43 25.60
C THR A 119 2.96 -5.73 24.16
N THR A 120 3.36 -4.90 23.20
CA THR A 120 3.08 -5.12 21.77
C THR A 120 3.62 -6.46 21.31
N VAL A 121 2.76 -7.29 20.74
CA VAL A 121 3.16 -8.61 20.21
C VAL A 121 3.77 -8.47 18.83
N ASN A 122 3.17 -7.64 17.98
CA ASN A 122 3.50 -7.53 16.56
C ASN A 122 3.22 -6.13 16.00
N ILE A 123 3.84 -5.83 14.86
CA ILE A 123 3.61 -4.62 14.06
C ILE A 123 3.60 -5.07 12.60
N TRP A 124 2.41 -5.27 12.05
CA TRP A 124 2.20 -5.93 10.76
C TRP A 124 1.55 -5.02 9.74
N ALA A 125 1.87 -5.29 8.47
CA ALA A 125 1.24 -4.72 7.28
C ALA A 125 1.04 -3.21 7.37
N PRO A 126 2.13 -2.43 7.52
CA PRO A 126 2.01 -0.98 7.50
C PRO A 126 1.56 -0.50 6.12
N GLU A 127 0.56 0.36 6.09
CA GLU A 127 0.06 1.00 4.86
C GLU A 127 0.27 2.52 4.92
N LEU A 128 0.72 3.08 3.81
CA LEU A 128 0.89 4.53 3.63
C LEU A 128 -0.32 5.14 2.93
N PHE A 129 -0.75 6.28 3.44
CA PHE A 129 -1.67 7.18 2.73
C PHE A 129 -1.08 8.59 2.73
N TYR A 130 -0.91 9.17 1.54
CA TYR A 130 -0.48 10.56 1.41
C TYR A 130 -1.71 11.48 1.40
N ASP A 131 -1.87 12.25 2.48
CA ASP A 131 -2.94 13.21 2.68
C ASP A 131 -2.53 14.55 2.08
N GLU A 132 -2.88 14.75 0.81
CA GLU A 132 -2.59 15.96 0.04
C GLU A 132 -3.20 17.22 0.65
N ASP A 133 -4.34 17.12 1.36
CA ASP A 133 -5.04 18.27 1.92
C ASP A 133 -4.26 18.89 3.08
N GLU A 134 -3.57 18.06 3.87
CA GLU A 134 -2.75 18.50 5.01
C GLU A 134 -1.22 18.40 4.76
N ASN A 135 -0.83 17.92 3.58
CA ASN A 135 0.54 17.61 3.19
C ASN A 135 1.27 16.81 4.27
N ARG A 136 0.75 15.61 4.54
CA ARG A 136 1.30 14.66 5.53
C ARG A 136 1.14 13.22 5.03
N PHE A 137 1.94 12.34 5.59
CA PHE A 137 1.77 10.89 5.47
C PHE A 137 1.01 10.39 6.70
N ILE A 138 0.03 9.54 6.46
CA ILE A 138 -0.63 8.73 7.48
C ILE A 138 -0.07 7.32 7.31
N ILE A 139 0.44 6.76 8.40
CA ILE A 139 0.93 5.38 8.44
C ILE A 139 -0.02 4.61 9.35
N ILE A 140 -0.67 3.57 8.82
CA ILE A 140 -1.54 2.68 9.60
C ILE A 140 -0.94 1.27 9.66
N TRP A 141 -1.11 0.55 10.76
CA TRP A 141 -0.61 -0.84 10.89
C TRP A 141 -1.46 -1.64 11.88
N ALA A 142 -1.33 -2.97 11.82
CA ALA A 142 -1.99 -3.87 12.76
C ALA A 142 -1.05 -4.27 13.90
N SER A 143 -1.54 -4.17 15.14
CA SER A 143 -0.84 -4.65 16.33
C SER A 143 -1.79 -5.36 17.27
N THR A 144 -1.31 -6.42 17.91
CA THR A 144 -1.96 -7.01 19.09
C THR A 144 -1.29 -6.49 20.36
N ILE A 145 -2.11 -6.04 21.29
CA ILE A 145 -1.70 -5.71 22.65
C ILE A 145 -2.57 -6.53 23.60
N PRO A 146 -2.00 -7.52 24.31
CA PRO A 146 -2.76 -8.45 25.13
C PRO A 146 -3.63 -7.71 26.16
N GLU A 147 -4.85 -8.20 26.32
CA GLU A 147 -5.88 -7.80 27.30
C GLU A 147 -6.41 -6.37 27.10
N ARG A 148 -6.05 -5.69 26.01
CA ARG A 148 -6.47 -4.31 25.73
C ARG A 148 -7.90 -4.21 25.20
N PHE A 149 -8.35 -5.22 24.46
CA PHE A 149 -9.67 -5.26 23.83
C PHE A 149 -10.38 -6.56 24.19
N PRO A 150 -11.72 -6.61 24.12
CA PRO A 150 -12.44 -7.86 24.29
C PRO A 150 -11.88 -8.94 23.36
N LYS A 151 -11.52 -10.09 23.96
CA LYS A 151 -10.93 -11.24 23.26
C LYS A 151 -11.82 -11.75 22.10
N GLY A 152 -13.13 -11.79 22.31
CA GLY A 152 -14.06 -12.37 21.36
C GLY A 152 -13.71 -13.84 21.09
N GLU A 153 -13.55 -14.18 19.80
CA GLU A 153 -13.17 -15.53 19.33
C GLU A 153 -11.67 -15.70 19.07
N GLU A 154 -10.86 -14.63 19.17
CA GLU A 154 -9.42 -14.71 18.92
C GLU A 154 -8.63 -15.09 20.16
N GLU A 155 -7.38 -15.53 19.99
CA GLU A 155 -6.45 -15.62 21.11
C GLU A 155 -5.93 -14.25 21.53
N GLU A 156 -5.61 -14.08 22.81
CA GLU A 156 -5.22 -12.77 23.37
C GLU A 156 -3.99 -12.18 22.70
N ARG A 157 -3.08 -13.04 22.24
CA ARG A 157 -1.86 -12.66 21.50
C ARG A 157 -2.06 -12.67 19.97
N ASN A 158 -3.29 -12.70 19.50
CA ASN A 158 -3.67 -12.62 18.08
C ASN A 158 -4.99 -11.81 17.86
N ASN A 159 -5.29 -10.87 18.76
CA ASN A 159 -6.47 -10.01 18.69
C ASN A 159 -6.05 -8.59 18.26
N HIS A 160 -5.97 -8.37 16.94
CA HIS A 160 -5.35 -7.18 16.36
C HIS A 160 -6.31 -5.99 16.33
N ARG A 161 -5.74 -4.79 16.46
CA ARG A 161 -6.38 -3.51 16.10
C ARG A 161 -5.48 -2.70 15.20
N MET A 162 -6.08 -1.78 14.45
CA MET A 162 -5.33 -0.85 13.64
C MET A 162 -4.91 0.36 14.48
N TYR A 163 -3.66 0.78 14.33
CA TYR A 163 -3.09 1.97 14.92
C TYR A 163 -2.57 2.88 13.82
N TYR A 164 -2.33 4.15 14.15
CA TYR A 164 -1.74 5.08 13.21
C TYR A 164 -0.81 6.09 13.88
N THR A 165 0.07 6.65 13.05
CA THR A 165 0.80 7.89 13.31
C THR A 165 0.80 8.73 12.04
N THR A 166 1.19 10.00 12.16
CA THR A 166 1.35 10.90 11.02
C THR A 166 2.72 11.56 11.04
N THR A 167 3.24 11.88 9.86
CA THR A 167 4.52 12.56 9.68
C THR A 167 4.49 13.44 8.43
N LYS A 168 5.38 14.42 8.34
CA LYS A 168 5.59 15.21 7.11
C LYS A 168 6.93 14.95 6.44
N ASP A 169 7.85 14.33 7.17
CA ASP A 169 9.27 14.23 6.81
C ASP A 169 9.87 12.84 7.09
N PHE A 170 9.09 11.93 7.69
CA PHE A 170 9.55 10.64 8.23
C PHE A 170 10.63 10.76 9.29
N GLU A 171 10.88 11.93 9.86
CA GLU A 171 11.79 12.16 11.00
C GLU A 171 10.99 12.44 12.28
N THR A 172 9.93 13.24 12.17
CA THR A 172 9.05 13.59 13.28
C THR A 172 7.69 12.93 13.11
N PHE A 173 7.23 12.29 14.17
CA PHE A 173 5.98 11.53 14.18
C PHE A 173 5.07 12.05 15.27
N THR A 174 3.76 12.05 15.01
CA THR A 174 2.78 12.24 16.09
C THR A 174 2.77 11.02 17.02
N GLU A 175 2.23 11.19 18.22
CA GLU A 175 1.95 10.06 19.10
C GLU A 175 1.07 9.02 18.37
N THR A 176 1.38 7.74 18.58
CA THR A 176 0.59 6.62 18.08
C THR A 176 -0.80 6.65 18.69
N LYS A 177 -1.82 6.44 17.86
CA LYS A 177 -3.23 6.43 18.27
C LYS A 177 -3.94 5.21 17.71
N LEU A 178 -4.99 4.78 18.39
CA LEU A 178 -5.92 3.79 17.85
C LEU A 178 -6.57 4.37 16.58
N PHE A 179 -6.49 3.62 15.47
CA PHE A 179 -7.05 4.00 14.19
C PHE A 179 -8.44 3.39 13.96
N ALA A 180 -8.56 2.09 14.17
CA ALA A 180 -9.83 1.39 13.97
C ALA A 180 -9.99 0.20 14.94
N ASP A 181 -11.15 0.17 15.59
CA ASP A 181 -11.67 -0.95 16.38
C ASP A 181 -13.14 -1.19 16.02
N PRO A 182 -13.41 -2.08 15.05
CA PRO A 182 -14.78 -2.42 14.67
C PRO A 182 -15.44 -3.44 15.61
N GLY A 183 -14.82 -3.74 16.77
CA GLY A 183 -15.28 -4.77 17.71
C GLY A 183 -14.77 -6.18 17.41
N PHE A 184 -13.92 -6.35 16.39
CA PHE A 184 -13.32 -7.64 16.00
C PHE A 184 -11.86 -7.46 15.55
N SER A 185 -11.12 -8.57 15.44
CA SER A 185 -9.70 -8.57 15.04
C SER A 185 -9.56 -8.11 13.58
N ILE A 186 -8.89 -6.98 13.37
CA ILE A 186 -8.74 -6.32 12.06
C ILE A 186 -7.26 -6.24 11.69
N ILE A 187 -6.94 -6.56 10.43
CA ILE A 187 -5.60 -6.35 9.84
C ILE A 187 -5.72 -5.87 8.38
N ASP A 188 -4.58 -5.63 7.72
CA ASP A 188 -4.44 -5.35 6.29
C ASP A 188 -5.43 -4.30 5.78
N ALA A 189 -5.34 -3.09 6.32
CA ALA A 189 -6.28 -2.02 6.00
C ALA A 189 -5.69 -0.99 5.02
N VAL A 190 -6.52 -0.45 4.14
CA VAL A 190 -6.15 0.54 3.11
C VAL A 190 -7.13 1.70 3.11
N ILE A 191 -6.61 2.93 3.20
CA ILE A 191 -7.40 4.16 3.12
C ILE A 191 -7.60 4.54 1.65
N VAL A 192 -8.85 4.67 1.22
CA VAL A 192 -9.23 5.09 -0.13
C VAL A 192 -9.98 6.40 -0.06
N LYS A 193 -9.42 7.46 -0.65
CA LYS A 193 -10.12 8.75 -0.84
C LYS A 193 -10.98 8.67 -2.11
N LYS A 194 -12.30 8.70 -1.98
CA LYS A 194 -13.23 8.72 -3.13
C LYS A 194 -13.41 10.14 -3.67
N ASP A 195 -13.57 11.09 -2.75
CA ASP A 195 -13.71 12.53 -2.98
C ASP A 195 -13.27 13.28 -1.71
N LYS A 196 -13.39 14.61 -1.72
CA LYS A 196 -13.20 15.45 -0.54
C LYS A 196 -14.18 15.02 0.56
N ASN A 197 -13.64 14.73 1.75
CA ASN A 197 -14.40 14.29 2.91
C ASN A 197 -15.24 13.01 2.65
N ASP A 198 -14.77 12.11 1.79
CA ASP A 198 -15.45 10.85 1.48
C ASP A 198 -14.41 9.73 1.32
N TYR A 199 -14.22 8.98 2.41
CA TYR A 199 -13.19 7.96 2.54
C TYR A 199 -13.80 6.57 2.78
N VAL A 200 -13.15 5.57 2.22
CA VAL A 200 -13.43 4.15 2.46
C VAL A 200 -12.20 3.51 3.06
N LEU A 201 -12.38 2.78 4.15
CA LEU A 201 -11.38 1.85 4.64
C LEU A 201 -11.70 0.49 4.06
N VAL A 202 -10.82 -0.05 3.21
CA VAL A 202 -10.84 -1.46 2.85
C VAL A 202 -10.08 -2.22 3.93
N LEU A 203 -10.65 -3.29 4.48
CA LEU A 203 -10.07 -3.97 5.64
C LEU A 203 -10.31 -5.49 5.61
N LYS A 204 -9.43 -6.23 6.28
CA LYS A 204 -9.64 -7.66 6.56
C LYS A 204 -10.20 -7.87 7.96
N ASP A 205 -11.31 -8.58 8.04
CA ASP A 205 -11.76 -9.21 9.27
C ASP A 205 -10.92 -10.47 9.50
N ASN A 206 -9.99 -10.42 10.44
CA ASN A 206 -9.06 -11.50 10.75
C ASN A 206 -9.63 -12.53 11.73
N THR A 207 -10.86 -12.33 12.21
CA THR A 207 -11.53 -13.27 13.12
C THR A 207 -11.61 -14.64 12.46
N ARG A 208 -11.26 -15.72 13.17
CA ARG A 208 -11.05 -17.07 12.59
C ARG A 208 -12.21 -17.61 11.74
N PRO A 209 -13.49 -17.45 12.08
CA PRO A 209 -14.61 -17.82 11.21
C PRO A 209 -14.77 -16.92 9.97
N ASN A 210 -14.23 -15.69 9.98
CA ASN A 210 -14.41 -14.70 8.92
C ASN A 210 -13.26 -14.69 7.90
N ARG A 211 -12.07 -14.18 8.25
CA ARG A 211 -10.89 -14.13 7.35
C ARG A 211 -11.21 -13.68 5.92
N ASN A 212 -11.99 -12.61 5.81
CA ASN A 212 -12.52 -12.06 4.57
C ASN A 212 -12.38 -10.53 4.58
N LEU A 213 -12.67 -9.90 3.44
CA LEU A 213 -12.55 -8.46 3.27
C LEU A 213 -13.91 -7.77 3.38
N LYS A 214 -13.89 -6.61 4.03
CA LYS A 214 -15.03 -5.72 4.28
C LYS A 214 -14.61 -4.29 3.95
N VAL A 215 -15.58 -3.38 3.95
CA VAL A 215 -15.31 -1.93 3.87
C VAL A 215 -15.99 -1.19 5.01
N ALA A 216 -15.45 -0.04 5.39
CA ALA A 216 -16.04 0.91 6.32
C ALA A 216 -15.86 2.34 5.78
N PHE A 217 -16.60 3.32 6.31
CA PHE A 217 -16.73 4.65 5.72
C PHE A 217 -16.46 5.75 6.73
N SER A 218 -15.87 6.86 6.26
CA SER A 218 -15.55 8.04 7.07
C SER A 218 -15.58 9.29 6.19
N ASP A 219 -15.78 10.46 6.80
CA ASP A 219 -15.59 11.76 6.16
C ASP A 219 -14.19 12.36 6.43
N ASN A 220 -13.34 11.63 7.16
CA ASN A 220 -11.98 12.01 7.54
C ASN A 220 -11.00 10.85 7.31
N PRO A 221 -9.79 11.07 6.75
CA PRO A 221 -8.83 10.00 6.51
C PRO A 221 -8.37 9.30 7.80
N LEU A 222 -8.42 9.99 8.95
CA LEU A 222 -8.08 9.47 10.27
C LEU A 222 -9.25 8.78 10.99
N GLY A 223 -10.42 8.71 10.37
CA GLY A 223 -11.63 8.13 10.96
C GLY A 223 -12.41 9.11 11.86
N PRO A 224 -13.36 8.60 12.66
CA PRO A 224 -13.68 7.18 12.82
C PRO A 224 -14.28 6.57 11.56
N TYR A 225 -13.89 5.33 11.25
CA TYR A 225 -14.51 4.55 10.18
C TYR A 225 -15.67 3.72 10.74
N GLU A 226 -16.87 3.96 10.22
CA GLU A 226 -18.11 3.37 10.69
C GLU A 226 -18.82 2.59 9.56
N ASN A 227 -19.96 1.98 9.88
CA ASN A 227 -20.80 1.26 8.91
C ASN A 227 -20.04 0.15 8.17
N VAL A 228 -19.35 -0.70 8.94
CA VAL A 228 -18.65 -1.87 8.40
C VAL A 228 -19.62 -2.75 7.60
N SER A 229 -19.26 -3.06 6.37
CA SER A 229 -20.09 -3.84 5.45
C SER A 229 -20.10 -5.33 5.81
N GLU A 230 -21.04 -6.05 5.19
CA GLU A 230 -20.90 -7.50 5.02
C GLU A 230 -19.65 -7.82 4.17
N PRO A 231 -19.09 -9.04 4.31
CA PRO A 231 -17.97 -9.48 3.48
C PRO A 231 -18.27 -9.40 1.99
N TYR A 232 -17.31 -8.93 1.20
CA TYR A 232 -17.40 -8.93 -0.27
C TYR A 232 -16.45 -9.92 -0.95
N SER A 233 -15.52 -10.51 -0.21
CA SER A 233 -14.58 -11.53 -0.70
C SER A 233 -14.91 -12.91 -0.12
N ASP A 234 -14.34 -13.94 -0.74
CA ASP A 234 -14.42 -15.30 -0.23
C ASP A 234 -13.56 -15.48 1.05
N PHE A 235 -13.73 -16.61 1.72
CA PHE A 235 -12.93 -16.98 2.90
C PHE A 235 -11.45 -17.16 2.56
N LYS A 236 -10.56 -16.75 3.48
CA LYS A 236 -9.09 -16.83 3.34
C LYS A 236 -8.52 -15.90 2.27
N THR A 237 -8.85 -14.63 2.39
CA THR A 237 -8.30 -13.53 1.58
C THR A 237 -7.62 -12.48 2.45
N GLU A 238 -6.63 -11.78 1.91
CA GLU A 238 -5.86 -10.78 2.64
C GLU A 238 -5.14 -9.78 1.74
N GLY A 239 -4.49 -8.79 2.36
CA GLY A 239 -3.64 -7.83 1.67
C GLY A 239 -4.32 -7.08 0.51
N PRO A 240 -5.42 -6.34 0.78
CA PRO A 240 -6.10 -5.61 -0.27
C PRO A 240 -5.21 -4.49 -0.84
N SER A 241 -5.39 -4.19 -2.12
CA SER A 241 -4.76 -3.05 -2.79
C SER A 241 -5.73 -2.48 -3.81
N VAL A 242 -5.90 -1.16 -3.84
CA VAL A 242 -7.03 -0.51 -4.52
C VAL A 242 -6.56 0.46 -5.58
N ILE A 243 -7.11 0.36 -6.79
CA ILE A 243 -6.87 1.33 -7.87
C ILE A 243 -8.17 1.84 -8.46
N LYS A 244 -8.13 3.09 -8.94
CA LYS A 244 -9.20 3.69 -9.73
C LYS A 244 -8.88 3.59 -11.22
N LEU A 245 -9.80 3.01 -11.99
CA LEU A 245 -9.75 2.83 -13.45
C LEU A 245 -10.99 3.48 -14.07
N GLY A 246 -10.86 4.74 -14.48
CA GLY A 246 -12.01 5.54 -14.92
C GLY A 246 -12.98 5.80 -13.76
N ASP A 247 -14.24 5.38 -13.93
CA ASP A 247 -15.30 5.52 -12.92
C ASP A 247 -15.40 4.31 -11.97
N GLU A 248 -14.61 3.26 -12.21
CA GLU A 248 -14.63 2.03 -11.43
C GLU A 248 -13.36 1.92 -10.55
N TRP A 249 -13.52 1.27 -9.40
CA TRP A 249 -12.44 0.84 -8.53
C TRP A 249 -12.21 -0.65 -8.69
N LEU A 250 -10.95 -1.06 -8.77
CA LEU A 250 -10.54 -2.46 -8.76
C LEU A 250 -9.77 -2.71 -7.45
N ILE A 251 -10.22 -3.70 -6.68
CA ILE A 251 -9.64 -4.09 -5.40
C ILE A 251 -8.99 -5.47 -5.60
N TYR A 252 -7.67 -5.50 -5.63
CA TYR A 252 -6.86 -6.72 -5.64
C TYR A 252 -6.66 -7.25 -4.23
N PHE A 253 -6.51 -8.56 -4.07
CA PHE A 253 -6.18 -9.19 -2.79
C PHE A 253 -5.55 -10.58 -2.99
N ASP A 254 -4.70 -10.99 -2.05
CA ASP A 254 -4.12 -12.34 -2.01
C ASP A 254 -5.17 -13.31 -1.45
N SER A 255 -5.65 -14.22 -2.29
CA SER A 255 -6.52 -15.31 -1.90
C SER A 255 -5.67 -16.53 -1.57
N TYR A 256 -5.07 -16.54 -0.37
CA TYR A 256 -4.22 -17.64 0.08
C TYR A 256 -4.98 -18.97 0.23
N GLY A 257 -6.32 -18.92 0.30
CA GLY A 257 -7.19 -20.10 0.19
C GLY A 257 -7.11 -20.78 -1.18
N SER A 258 -7.14 -20.01 -2.27
CA SER A 258 -7.05 -20.50 -3.66
C SER A 258 -5.61 -20.49 -4.20
N LYS A 259 -4.67 -19.87 -3.47
CA LYS A 259 -3.26 -19.67 -3.85
C LYS A 259 -3.09 -18.80 -5.10
N SER A 260 -3.93 -17.79 -5.24
CA SER A 260 -3.88 -16.83 -6.35
C SER A 260 -4.21 -15.41 -5.87
N TYR A 261 -3.81 -14.41 -6.66
CA TYR A 261 -4.41 -13.09 -6.54
C TYR A 261 -5.80 -13.09 -7.18
N GLU A 262 -6.74 -12.43 -6.52
CA GLU A 262 -8.10 -12.23 -6.97
C GLU A 262 -8.44 -10.74 -6.96
N ALA A 263 -9.53 -10.35 -7.62
CA ALA A 263 -10.01 -8.98 -7.59
C ALA A 263 -11.52 -8.88 -7.67
N VAL A 264 -12.05 -7.80 -7.09
CA VAL A 264 -13.42 -7.34 -7.30
C VAL A 264 -13.43 -5.92 -7.85
N SER A 265 -14.45 -5.60 -8.63
CA SER A 265 -14.69 -4.26 -9.12
C SER A 265 -15.93 -3.63 -8.49
N THR A 266 -15.90 -2.33 -8.27
CA THR A 266 -17.01 -1.57 -7.66
C THR A 266 -17.02 -0.11 -8.11
N THR A 267 -18.19 0.51 -8.12
CA THR A 267 -18.34 1.95 -8.40
C THR A 267 -18.80 2.73 -7.16
N ASP A 268 -19.24 2.04 -6.11
CA ASP A 268 -19.90 2.64 -4.95
C ASP A 268 -19.42 2.09 -3.59
N PHE A 269 -18.56 1.05 -3.60
CA PHE A 269 -18.14 0.28 -2.42
C PHE A 269 -19.30 -0.35 -1.63
N LYS A 270 -20.44 -0.58 -2.29
CA LYS A 270 -21.60 -1.29 -1.74
C LYS A 270 -21.91 -2.54 -2.55
N THR A 271 -21.69 -2.47 -3.86
CA THR A 271 -21.89 -3.58 -4.78
C THR A 271 -20.54 -3.97 -5.38
N PHE A 272 -20.19 -5.26 -5.28
CA PHE A 272 -18.91 -5.78 -5.75
C PHE A 272 -19.14 -6.87 -6.80
N LYS A 273 -18.36 -6.85 -7.88
CA LYS A 273 -18.40 -7.85 -8.95
C LYS A 273 -17.06 -8.55 -9.00
N LYS A 274 -17.04 -9.89 -9.05
CA LYS A 274 -15.80 -10.64 -9.28
C LYS A 274 -15.17 -10.19 -10.60
N ALA A 275 -13.86 -10.01 -10.59
CA ALA A 275 -13.06 -9.57 -11.74
C ALA A 275 -11.86 -10.51 -11.99
N ASN A 276 -11.86 -11.70 -11.39
CA ASN A 276 -10.78 -12.69 -11.49
C ASN A 276 -10.48 -13.08 -12.94
N ASP A 277 -11.49 -13.13 -13.81
CA ASP A 277 -11.38 -13.43 -15.23
C ASP A 277 -10.80 -12.29 -16.08
N LYS A 278 -10.67 -11.09 -15.50
CA LYS A 278 -10.13 -9.90 -16.15
C LYS A 278 -8.68 -9.60 -15.77
N ILE A 279 -8.18 -10.20 -14.69
CA ILE A 279 -6.87 -9.90 -14.14
C ILE A 279 -5.88 -11.02 -14.40
N SER A 280 -4.60 -10.67 -14.47
CA SER A 280 -3.51 -11.65 -14.50
C SER A 280 -2.37 -11.14 -13.63
N VAL A 281 -2.06 -11.87 -12.56
CA VAL A 281 -0.93 -11.57 -11.66
C VAL A 281 0.04 -12.76 -11.67
N PRO A 282 1.34 -12.54 -11.97
CA PRO A 282 2.35 -13.57 -11.90
C PRO A 282 2.39 -14.31 -10.56
N GLU A 283 2.61 -15.62 -10.61
CA GLU A 283 2.68 -16.46 -9.42
C GLU A 283 3.82 -16.08 -8.46
N GLY A 284 3.67 -16.46 -7.19
CA GLY A 284 4.67 -16.29 -6.15
C GLY A 284 4.71 -14.91 -5.49
N HIS A 285 4.00 -13.93 -6.05
CA HIS A 285 3.86 -12.60 -5.48
C HIS A 285 2.83 -12.57 -4.34
N LYS A 286 3.13 -11.78 -3.31
CA LYS A 286 2.33 -11.61 -2.09
C LYS A 286 1.99 -10.14 -1.84
N HIS A 287 1.26 -9.89 -0.75
CA HIS A 287 0.71 -8.60 -0.33
C HIS A 287 1.69 -7.43 -0.54
N GLY A 288 1.19 -6.35 -1.14
CA GLY A 288 1.83 -5.05 -1.25
C GLY A 288 0.82 -4.00 -1.76
N THR A 289 1.31 -2.88 -2.27
CA THR A 289 0.50 -1.73 -2.69
C THR A 289 0.68 -1.46 -4.18
N ILE A 290 -0.43 -1.17 -4.85
CA ILE A 290 -0.43 -0.69 -6.23
C ILE A 290 -0.37 0.84 -6.20
N PHE A 291 0.59 1.40 -6.93
CA PHE A 291 0.84 2.84 -7.00
C PHE A 291 1.11 3.28 -8.44
N LYS A 292 1.07 4.59 -8.69
CA LYS A 292 1.41 5.15 -10.00
C LYS A 292 2.87 5.56 -10.05
N ALA A 293 3.54 5.24 -11.15
CA ALA A 293 4.89 5.68 -11.45
C ALA A 293 4.99 6.23 -12.87
N SER A 294 6.00 7.06 -13.12
CA SER A 294 6.22 7.58 -14.48
C SER A 294 6.71 6.48 -15.41
N LYS A 295 6.34 6.52 -16.70
CA LYS A 295 6.92 5.62 -17.73
C LYS A 295 8.46 5.70 -17.79
N LYS A 296 9.04 6.84 -17.41
CA LYS A 296 10.49 7.02 -17.31
C LYS A 296 11.09 6.15 -16.21
N ASP A 297 10.44 6.07 -15.05
CA ASP A 297 10.90 5.23 -13.94
C ASP A 297 10.73 3.75 -14.27
N LEU A 298 9.60 3.35 -14.89
CA LEU A 298 9.44 1.99 -15.40
C LEU A 298 10.53 1.63 -16.39
N LYS A 299 10.82 2.50 -17.38
CA LYS A 299 11.89 2.24 -18.34
C LYS A 299 13.25 2.01 -17.66
N ARG A 300 13.59 2.82 -16.66
CA ARG A 300 14.84 2.64 -15.89
C ARG A 300 14.88 1.29 -15.17
N LEU A 301 13.75 0.85 -14.62
CA LEU A 301 13.63 -0.46 -13.96
C LEU A 301 13.83 -1.62 -14.94
N LEU A 302 13.30 -1.51 -16.17
CA LEU A 302 13.40 -2.54 -17.20
C LEU A 302 14.77 -2.58 -17.91
N ASP A 303 15.51 -1.47 -17.91
CA ASP A 303 16.83 -1.36 -18.54
C ASP A 303 17.99 -1.78 -17.61
N LYS A 304 17.71 -2.17 -16.35
CA LYS A 304 18.69 -2.54 -15.31
C LYS A 304 19.13 -4.00 -15.44
#